data_AF-A0A364JWX0-F1
#
_entry.id   AF-A0A364JWX0-F1
#
_cell.length_a   1.000
_cell.length_b   1.000
_cell.length_c   1.000
_cell.angle_alpha   90.00
_cell.angle_beta   90.00
_cell.angle_gamma   90.00
#
_symmetry.space_group_name_H-M   'P 1'
#
loop_
_entity.id
_entity.type
_entity.pdbx_description
1 polymer ?
#
loop_
_entity_poly.entity_id
_entity_poly.type
_entity_poly.pdbx_seq_one_letter_code
_entity_poly.pdbx_strand_id
1 'polypeptide(L)' 'MSKEQPPGFKNKHHREHHTIDPTPGDPKDQQEKPTHEQSNSPGSETKKVPSEHYPDRSKD' A
#
# COMPACT_ATOMS: atom_id res chain seq x y z
N MET A 1 -17.49 33.98 37.30
CA MET A 1 -16.61 32.79 37.20
C MET A 1 -15.64 33.04 36.07
N SER A 2 -14.40 33.42 36.39
CA SER A 2 -13.36 33.72 35.40
C SER A 2 -12.32 32.60 35.49
N LYS A 3 -12.12 31.86 34.40
CA LYS A 3 -11.10 30.80 34.33
C LYS A 3 -9.76 31.46 33.99
N GLU A 4 -8.92 31.69 35.00
CA GLU A 4 -7.54 32.12 34.77
C GLU A 4 -6.73 30.94 34.21
N GLN A 5 -6.05 31.14 33.07
CA GLN A 5 -5.16 30.14 32.49
C GLN A 5 -3.80 30.13 33.21
N PRO A 6 -3.19 28.95 33.41
CA PRO A 6 -1.95 28.83 34.17
C PRO A 6 -0.74 29.49 33.45
N PRO A 7 0.23 30.03 34.21
CA PRO A 7 1.37 30.74 33.67
C PRO A 7 2.41 29.76 33.11
N GLY A 8 2.24 29.43 31.84
CA GLY A 8 3.15 28.57 31.07
C GLY A 8 2.80 28.48 29.60
N PHE A 9 1.62 28.95 29.21
CA PHE A 9 1.11 28.87 27.83
C PHE A 9 1.63 29.97 26.90
N LYS A 10 2.78 30.59 27.19
CA LYS A 10 3.24 31.76 26.40
C LYS A 10 4.13 31.42 25.21
N ASN A 11 4.70 30.21 25.10
CA ASN A 11 5.63 29.91 24.02
C ASN A 11 5.33 28.55 23.35
N LYS A 12 4.17 28.41 22.70
CA LYS A 12 4.00 27.34 21.71
C LYS A 12 4.85 27.70 20.49
N HIS A 13 5.97 26.99 20.29
CA HIS A 13 6.70 27.01 19.02
C HIS A 13 5.78 26.38 17.97
N HIS A 14 4.98 27.20 17.30
CA HIS A 14 4.23 26.78 16.13
C HIS A 14 5.24 26.62 15.00
N ARG A 15 5.72 25.39 14.78
CA ARG A 15 6.34 25.06 13.51
C ARG A 15 5.19 25.01 12.51
N GLU A 16 5.16 25.94 11.58
CA GLU A 16 4.21 25.87 10.47
C GLU A 16 4.52 24.59 9.69
N HIS A 17 3.73 23.55 9.92
CA HIS A 17 3.77 22.35 9.13
C HIS A 17 3.06 22.69 7.82
N HIS A 18 3.81 23.21 6.84
CA HIS A 18 3.40 23.15 5.45
C HIS A 18 3.54 21.70 4.98
N THR A 19 2.66 20.82 5.49
CA THR A 19 2.36 19.58 4.79
C THR A 19 1.60 20.00 3.54
N ILE A 20 2.30 20.00 2.41
CA ILE A 20 1.65 20.06 1.10
C ILE A 20 0.80 18.79 1.06
N ASP A 21 -0.51 18.96 1.19
CA ASP A 21 -1.46 17.86 1.04
C ASP A 21 -1.19 17.29 -0.36
N PRO A 22 -0.81 16.00 -0.49
CA PRO A 22 -0.58 15.44 -1.81
C PRO A 22 -1.87 15.66 -2.58
N THR A 23 -1.77 16.38 -3.71
CA THR A 23 -2.90 16.53 -4.60
C THR A 23 -3.45 15.12 -4.85
N PRO A 24 -4.78 14.90 -4.79
CA PRO A 24 -5.37 13.68 -5.27
C PRO A 24 -5.29 13.68 -6.79
N GLY A 25 -4.07 13.61 -7.33
CA GLY A 25 -3.83 13.08 -8.65
C GLY A 25 -3.97 11.59 -8.49
N ASP A 26 -5.04 11.04 -9.08
CA ASP A 26 -5.26 9.59 -9.11
C ASP A 26 -3.94 8.87 -9.38
N PRO A 27 -3.53 7.89 -8.57
CA PRO A 27 -2.57 6.91 -9.05
C PRO A 27 -3.26 6.15 -10.20
N LYS A 28 -3.20 6.71 -11.40
CA LYS A 28 -3.53 6.02 -12.66
C LYS A 28 -2.42 5.00 -12.89
N ASP A 29 -2.50 3.89 -12.18
CA ASP A 29 -2.65 2.56 -12.77
C ASP A 29 -2.71 1.48 -11.69
N GLN A 30 -3.84 1.36 -10.98
CA GLN A 30 -4.08 0.25 -10.05
C GLN A 30 -5.01 -0.82 -10.63
N GLN A 31 -5.40 -0.70 -11.90
CA GLN A 31 -6.32 -1.64 -12.56
C GLN A 31 -5.63 -2.54 -13.58
N GLU A 32 -4.31 -2.42 -13.76
CA GLU A 32 -3.55 -3.41 -14.49
C GLU A 32 -3.64 -4.78 -13.78
N LYS A 33 -4.05 -5.80 -14.54
CA LYS A 33 -4.04 -7.17 -14.04
C LYS A 33 -2.59 -7.51 -13.66
N PRO A 34 -2.36 -8.17 -12.52
CA PRO A 34 -1.01 -8.59 -12.16
C PRO A 34 -0.40 -9.40 -13.31
N THR A 35 0.88 -9.18 -13.58
CA THR A 35 1.61 -9.99 -14.55
C THR A 35 1.57 -11.47 -14.16
N HIS A 36 1.92 -12.37 -15.07
CA HIS A 36 2.00 -13.81 -14.77
C HIS A 36 2.92 -14.09 -13.58
N GLU A 37 4.08 -13.43 -13.55
CA GLU A 37 5.08 -13.54 -12.47
C GLU A 37 4.52 -13.02 -11.13
N GLN A 38 3.79 -11.90 -11.14
CA GLN A 38 3.14 -11.37 -9.94
C GLN A 38 1.99 -12.27 -9.46
N SER A 39 1.21 -12.83 -10.38
CA SER A 39 0.09 -13.72 -10.06
C SER A 39 0.56 -15.05 -9.47
N ASN A 40 1.76 -15.51 -9.82
CA ASN A 40 2.35 -16.74 -9.30
C ASN A 40 3.14 -16.54 -8.01
N SER A 41 3.21 -15.30 -7.50
CA SER A 41 3.91 -15.00 -6.25
C SER A 41 3.26 -15.72 -5.06
N PRO A 42 4.05 -16.10 -4.04
CA PRO A 42 3.52 -16.74 -2.84
C PRO A 42 2.52 -15.79 -2.14
N GLY A 43 1.32 -16.29 -1.84
CA GLY A 43 0.25 -15.51 -1.22
C GLY A 43 -0.74 -14.86 -2.19
N SER A 44 -0.56 -15.00 -3.51
CA SER A 44 -1.54 -14.55 -4.50
C SER A 44 -2.77 -15.48 -4.54
N GLU A 45 -3.98 -14.90 -4.46
CA GLU A 45 -5.25 -15.62 -4.62
C GLU A 45 -5.46 -16.14 -6.05
N THR A 46 -4.77 -15.55 -7.04
CA THR A 46 -4.94 -15.85 -8.47
C THR A 46 -3.88 -16.79 -9.03
N LYS A 47 -3.14 -17.50 -8.16
CA LYS A 47 -2.10 -18.44 -8.57
C LYS A 47 -2.66 -19.50 -9.52
N LYS A 48 -2.15 -19.54 -10.76
CA LYS A 48 -2.55 -20.53 -11.76
C LYS A 48 -1.57 -21.69 -11.78
N VAL A 49 -2.03 -22.88 -11.43
CA VAL A 49 -1.27 -24.10 -11.69
C VAL A 49 -1.35 -24.46 -13.17
N PRO A 50 -0.29 -25.04 -13.77
CA PRO A 50 -0.37 -25.62 -15.10
C PRO A 50 -1.50 -26.65 -15.16
N SER A 51 -2.31 -26.60 -16.23
CA SER A 51 -3.38 -27.57 -16.47
C SER A 51 -2.88 -28.88 -17.06
N GLU A 52 -1.71 -28.84 -17.70
CA GLU A 52 -1.11 -29.99 -18.35
C GLU A 52 -0.29 -30.80 -17.35
N HIS A 53 -0.54 -32.11 -17.32
CA HIS A 53 0.27 -33.03 -16.54
C HIS A 53 1.63 -33.21 -17.21
N TYR A 54 2.70 -33.29 -16.41
CA TYR A 54 4.01 -33.67 -16.94
C TYR A 54 3.90 -35.05 -17.62
N PRO A 55 4.53 -35.22 -18.78
CA PRO A 55 4.55 -36.52 -19.44
C PRO A 55 5.22 -37.55 -18.52
N ASP A 56 4.59 -38.72 -18.41
CA ASP A 56 5.14 -39.85 -17.66
C ASP A 56 6.38 -40.38 -18.37
N ARG A 57 7.55 -40.14 -17.79
CA ARG A 57 8.87 -40.63 -18.26
C ARG A 57 9.29 -41.94 -17.60
N SER A 58 8.41 -42.61 -16.84
CA SER A 58 8.77 -43.86 -16.15
C SER A 58 9.00 -45.06 -17.07
N LYS A 59 8.74 -44.89 -18.38
CA LYS A 59 8.84 -45.94 -19.41
C LYS A 59 9.88 -45.64 -20.49
N ASP A 60 10.69 -44.60 -20.32
CA ASP A 60 11.88 -44.34 -21.16
C ASP A 60 13.03 -45.30 -20.80
#